data_AF-A0AAV6G594-F1
#
_entry.id   AF-A0AAV6G594-F1
#
_cell.length_a   1.000
_cell.length_b   1.000
_cell.length_c   1.000
_cell.angle_alpha   90.00
_cell.angle_beta   90.00
_cell.angle_gamma   90.00
#
_symmetry.space_group_name_H-M   'P 1'
#
loop_
_entity.id
_entity.type
_entity.pdbx_description
1 polymer ?
#
loop_
_entity_poly.entity_id
_entity_poly.type
_entity_poly.pdbx_seq_one_letter_code
_entity_poly.pdbx_strand_id
1 'polypeptide(L)'
;MHAFALKGASIHKMWSFALTLIGYLLKLSGTTSGTQIRVVNGNNGCSGRVEVYHNGEWGTVCDDSWGLDDARVVCRQLGCGRAVSAPVGAYFGQGSGKTWLDDVGCSGSESSITECRHRGFGVEDCSAIEDAGVVCSGDVPVLRVVNGDNGCSGRVEVYHNGEWGTVCDDSWDLRDADVVCKQLGCEKAVFAPGNAYFGQGSGKTWLDGVGCSGTESSITGCPHNGFGVEDCSPSEDAAVVCSVGSNIRLANSSGYCSGRVEVYHNGAWGTVCDDSWGLDDAQVVCKQLGCGKAALAPGNAYFGQGSGKTWLDNVGCFGTESSITECSHNGFEVEDCKPNEDAGVVCVGIMKTPTLTLHTTNTAVLPGESAEFRCAITSHRPMTANFRLYRNEISTQTETADKQTITFSLPSLSSSHQGSYTCDYYYQSTLTASSKSNAITITVVSLSSPNIIASARGITWGQAVQMTCSISTQHLGGVFTLNKVSGSLIETKRTSVNSVTFTIPQADLSHEGSYYCQYQTTVSSRTFTSPQSNTVSISVVVNLHRPRINCTAADGGLSWGPQGPEITKGHNFSIACSTQPQYPGGVFHLSFSGSNRTMSHRTMSHHVSACHQPLRFLLFSSCRLFPPG
;
A
#
# COMPACT_ATOMS: atom_id res chain seq x y z
N MET A 1 -60.51 41.32 -57.20
CA MET A 1 -60.11 40.83 -58.53
C MET A 1 -59.10 39.71 -58.36
N HIS A 2 -59.29 38.65 -59.13
CA HIS A 2 -58.44 37.47 -59.34
C HIS A 2 -58.37 36.41 -58.24
N ALA A 3 -59.28 35.46 -58.43
CA ALA A 3 -59.18 34.06 -58.06
C ALA A 3 -57.91 33.41 -58.65
N PHE A 4 -57.28 32.54 -57.88
CA PHE A 4 -56.45 31.47 -58.44
C PHE A 4 -57.04 30.12 -58.05
N ALA A 5 -57.48 29.42 -59.11
CA ALA A 5 -58.02 28.09 -59.08
C ALA A 5 -56.91 27.06 -58.77
N LEU A 6 -57.16 26.20 -57.79
CA LEU A 6 -56.46 24.93 -57.63
C LEU A 6 -56.91 23.99 -58.76
N LYS A 7 -56.08 23.82 -59.79
CA LYS A 7 -56.17 22.70 -60.73
C LYS A 7 -55.09 21.68 -60.38
N GLY A 8 -55.55 20.45 -60.21
CA GLY A 8 -54.79 19.32 -59.71
C GLY A 8 -53.50 19.03 -60.47
N ALA A 9 -52.47 18.73 -59.68
CA ALA A 9 -51.32 17.96 -60.10
C ALA A 9 -51.18 16.76 -59.16
N SER A 10 -51.78 15.66 -59.60
CA SER A 10 -51.29 14.29 -59.44
C SER A 10 -51.25 13.69 -58.03
N ILE A 11 -52.43 13.25 -57.59
CA ILE A 11 -52.59 12.15 -56.62
C ILE A 11 -51.73 10.94 -57.02
N HIS A 12 -51.45 10.71 -58.31
CA HIS A 12 -50.52 9.67 -58.77
C HIS A 12 -49.06 9.86 -58.31
N LYS A 13 -48.56 11.10 -58.14
CA LYS A 13 -47.19 11.31 -57.62
C LYS A 13 -47.12 11.09 -56.10
N MET A 14 -48.16 11.45 -55.35
CA MET A 14 -48.24 11.13 -53.92
C MET A 14 -48.40 9.63 -53.66
N TRP A 15 -49.15 8.91 -54.51
CA TRP A 15 -49.27 7.46 -54.42
C TRP A 15 -48.00 6.75 -54.86
N SER A 16 -47.29 7.27 -55.86
CA SER A 16 -45.97 6.74 -56.24
C SER A 16 -44.95 6.92 -55.11
N PHE A 17 -44.91 8.09 -54.45
CA PHE A 17 -44.04 8.33 -53.29
C PHE A 17 -44.44 7.49 -52.07
N ALA A 18 -45.74 7.33 -51.80
CA ALA A 18 -46.24 6.47 -50.73
C ALA A 18 -45.98 4.98 -51.00
N LEU A 19 -46.09 4.51 -52.25
CA LEU A 19 -45.76 3.14 -52.65
C LEU A 19 -44.25 2.88 -52.65
N THR A 20 -43.41 3.85 -53.04
CA THR A 20 -41.96 3.72 -52.84
C THR A 20 -41.56 3.82 -51.38
N LEU A 21 -42.23 4.63 -50.55
CA LEU A 21 -41.95 4.73 -49.12
C LEU A 21 -42.47 3.49 -48.37
N ILE A 22 -43.63 2.94 -48.73
CA ILE A 22 -44.13 1.65 -48.24
C ILE A 22 -43.26 0.51 -48.76
N GLY A 23 -42.75 0.57 -50.00
CA GLY A 23 -41.77 -0.38 -50.53
C GLY A 23 -40.39 -0.27 -49.87
N TYR A 24 -39.97 0.93 -49.47
CA TYR A 24 -38.72 1.18 -48.73
C TYR A 24 -38.88 0.79 -47.25
N LEU A 25 -40.04 1.04 -46.66
CA LEU A 25 -40.43 0.62 -45.32
C LEU A 25 -40.67 -0.89 -45.26
N LEU A 26 -41.20 -1.54 -46.31
CA LEU A 26 -41.29 -3.01 -46.42
C LEU A 26 -39.94 -3.66 -46.73
N LYS A 27 -39.01 -2.94 -47.38
CA LYS A 27 -37.60 -3.35 -47.52
C LYS A 27 -36.76 -3.13 -46.24
N LEU A 28 -37.14 -2.18 -45.39
CA LEU A 28 -36.56 -1.95 -44.05
C LEU A 28 -37.29 -2.72 -42.94
N SER A 29 -38.48 -3.25 -43.22
CA SER A 29 -39.23 -4.22 -42.42
C SER A 29 -39.10 -5.61 -43.01
N GLY A 30 -37.93 -5.92 -43.56
CA GLY A 30 -37.42 -7.27 -43.44
C GLY A 30 -37.13 -7.48 -41.97
N THR A 31 -38.16 -7.73 -41.16
CA THR A 31 -38.01 -8.52 -39.94
C THR A 31 -37.40 -9.83 -40.43
N THR A 32 -36.07 -9.93 -40.38
CA THR A 32 -35.48 -11.19 -39.99
C THR A 32 -36.12 -11.49 -38.65
N SER A 33 -37.20 -12.26 -38.67
CA SER A 33 -37.58 -13.13 -37.56
C SER A 33 -36.38 -14.07 -37.41
N GLY A 34 -35.31 -13.55 -36.82
CA GLY A 34 -34.08 -14.28 -36.60
C GLY A 34 -34.47 -15.43 -35.72
N THR A 35 -34.48 -16.64 -36.28
CA THR A 35 -34.75 -17.83 -35.52
C THR A 35 -33.76 -17.88 -34.37
N GLN A 36 -34.27 -17.79 -33.14
CA GLN A 36 -33.43 -17.77 -31.94
C GLN A 36 -33.12 -19.21 -31.53
N ILE A 37 -31.95 -19.43 -30.95
CA ILE A 37 -31.51 -20.71 -30.43
C ILE A 37 -31.17 -20.57 -28.95
N ARG A 38 -31.44 -21.59 -28.15
CA ARG A 38 -31.00 -21.69 -26.76
C ARG A 38 -30.59 -23.12 -26.41
N VAL A 39 -29.86 -23.26 -25.31
CA VAL A 39 -29.62 -24.56 -24.66
C VAL A 39 -30.29 -24.59 -23.29
N VAL A 40 -30.89 -25.73 -22.95
CA VAL A 40 -31.66 -25.92 -21.72
C VAL A 40 -31.14 -27.14 -20.95
N ASN A 41 -31.21 -27.11 -19.62
CA ASN A 41 -30.84 -28.21 -18.71
C ASN A 41 -29.37 -28.69 -18.80
N GLY A 42 -28.44 -27.85 -19.27
CA GLY A 42 -27.01 -28.10 -19.12
C GLY A 42 -26.41 -27.42 -17.89
N ASN A 43 -25.12 -27.63 -17.67
CA ASN A 43 -24.41 -27.10 -16.50
C ASN A 43 -23.99 -25.62 -16.67
N ASN A 44 -24.12 -25.06 -17.87
CA ASN A 44 -23.83 -23.67 -18.21
C ASN A 44 -24.54 -23.28 -19.52
N GLY A 45 -24.43 -22.01 -19.94
CA GLY A 45 -25.01 -21.52 -21.21
C GLY A 45 -24.39 -22.09 -22.50
N CYS A 46 -23.43 -23.02 -22.40
CA CYS A 46 -22.71 -23.62 -23.52
C CYS A 46 -22.83 -25.16 -23.57
N SER A 47 -23.78 -25.71 -22.81
CA SER A 47 -24.16 -27.11 -22.85
C SER A 47 -25.65 -27.25 -22.57
N GLY A 48 -26.30 -28.26 -23.14
CA GLY A 48 -27.72 -28.53 -22.89
C GLY A 48 -28.46 -29.06 -24.11
N ARG A 49 -29.76 -29.32 -23.92
CA ARG A 49 -30.72 -29.65 -24.99
C ARG A 49 -30.91 -28.44 -25.89
N VAL A 50 -30.85 -28.64 -27.21
CA VAL A 50 -31.00 -27.56 -28.19
C VAL A 50 -32.47 -27.27 -28.42
N GLU A 51 -32.85 -25.99 -28.30
CA GLU A 51 -34.20 -25.53 -28.62
C GLU A 51 -34.14 -24.34 -29.58
N VAL A 52 -35.10 -24.32 -30.51
CA VAL A 52 -35.21 -23.34 -31.58
C VAL A 52 -36.52 -22.58 -31.46
N TYR A 53 -36.49 -21.26 -31.64
CA TYR A 53 -37.67 -20.42 -31.62
C TYR A 53 -38.20 -20.18 -33.03
N HIS A 54 -39.37 -20.72 -33.33
CA HIS A 54 -40.00 -20.61 -34.65
C HIS A 54 -41.50 -20.37 -34.50
N ASN A 55 -42.07 -19.47 -35.31
CA ASN A 55 -43.50 -19.12 -35.31
C ASN A 55 -44.12 -18.82 -33.93
N GLY A 56 -43.36 -18.14 -33.06
CA GLY A 56 -43.89 -17.68 -31.77
C GLY A 56 -43.66 -18.65 -30.61
N GLU A 57 -43.15 -19.86 -30.87
CA GLU A 57 -43.01 -20.93 -29.88
C GLU A 57 -41.61 -21.55 -29.89
N TRP A 58 -41.14 -21.96 -28.71
CA TRP A 58 -39.93 -22.77 -28.56
C TRP A 58 -40.25 -24.24 -28.80
N GLY A 59 -39.31 -24.94 -29.42
CA GLY A 59 -39.41 -26.37 -29.67
C GLY A 59 -38.05 -27.01 -29.81
N THR A 60 -37.99 -28.34 -29.69
CA THR A 60 -36.76 -29.10 -29.65
C THR A 60 -36.21 -29.41 -31.04
N VAL A 61 -35.01 -30.01 -31.07
CA VAL A 61 -34.38 -30.54 -32.28
C VAL A 61 -34.24 -32.04 -32.10
N CYS A 62 -34.67 -32.82 -33.08
CA CYS A 62 -34.51 -34.27 -33.07
C CYS A 62 -33.05 -34.67 -33.30
N ASP A 63 -32.63 -35.75 -32.65
CA ASP A 63 -31.28 -36.29 -32.72
C ASP A 63 -31.04 -37.24 -33.92
N ASP A 64 -32.06 -37.47 -34.74
CA ASP A 64 -31.92 -38.18 -36.01
C ASP A 64 -30.95 -37.43 -36.93
N SER A 65 -29.93 -38.16 -37.38
CA SER A 65 -28.78 -37.63 -38.12
C SER A 65 -27.91 -36.59 -37.37
N TRP A 66 -28.11 -36.39 -36.05
CA TRP A 66 -27.41 -35.38 -35.27
C TRP A 66 -25.94 -35.70 -35.04
N GLY A 67 -25.06 -34.82 -35.54
CA GLY A 67 -23.63 -35.01 -35.54
C GLY A 67 -22.84 -33.81 -35.01
N LEU A 68 -21.51 -33.98 -35.01
CA LEU A 68 -20.58 -32.96 -34.53
C LEU A 68 -20.59 -31.71 -35.41
N ASP A 69 -20.91 -31.82 -36.70
CA ASP A 69 -21.04 -30.67 -37.60
C ASP A 69 -22.28 -29.82 -37.28
N ASP A 70 -23.39 -30.46 -36.87
CA ASP A 70 -24.58 -29.75 -36.37
C ASP A 70 -24.28 -29.04 -35.06
N ALA A 71 -23.62 -29.76 -34.13
CA ALA A 71 -23.14 -29.16 -32.89
C ALA A 71 -22.15 -28.01 -33.13
N ARG A 72 -21.30 -28.06 -34.18
CA ARG A 72 -20.39 -26.94 -34.54
C ARG A 72 -21.17 -25.70 -34.94
N VAL A 73 -22.23 -25.85 -35.73
CA VAL A 73 -23.09 -24.74 -36.12
C VAL A 73 -23.80 -24.17 -34.89
N VAL A 74 -24.37 -25.03 -34.03
CA VAL A 74 -25.02 -24.59 -32.79
C VAL A 74 -24.03 -23.89 -31.86
N CYS A 75 -22.86 -24.46 -31.59
CA CYS A 75 -21.85 -23.85 -30.73
C CYS A 75 -21.35 -22.52 -31.28
N ARG A 76 -21.18 -22.39 -32.60
CA ARG A 76 -20.85 -21.11 -33.24
C ARG A 76 -22.00 -20.12 -33.13
N GLN A 77 -23.24 -20.54 -33.36
CA GLN A 77 -24.43 -19.69 -33.30
C GLN A 77 -24.70 -19.17 -31.87
N LEU A 78 -24.38 -19.98 -30.85
CA LEU A 78 -24.39 -19.61 -29.44
C LEU A 78 -23.16 -18.78 -29.03
N GLY A 79 -22.15 -18.69 -29.90
CA GLY A 79 -20.87 -18.06 -29.61
C GLY A 79 -19.95 -18.87 -28.68
N CYS A 80 -20.30 -20.10 -28.30
CA CYS A 80 -19.68 -20.91 -27.24
C CYS A 80 -18.38 -21.67 -27.62
N GLY A 81 -17.63 -21.20 -28.62
CA GLY A 81 -16.42 -21.85 -29.10
C GLY A 81 -16.68 -23.08 -29.97
N ARG A 82 -15.76 -24.06 -29.98
CA ARG A 82 -15.85 -25.26 -30.82
C ARG A 82 -16.76 -26.32 -30.19
N ALA A 83 -17.43 -27.13 -31.00
CA ALA A 83 -18.17 -28.29 -30.49
C ALA A 83 -17.23 -29.35 -29.91
N VAL A 84 -17.55 -29.82 -28.69
CA VAL A 84 -16.86 -30.91 -28.00
C VAL A 84 -17.62 -32.22 -28.19
N SER A 85 -18.95 -32.19 -28.09
CA SER A 85 -19.81 -33.33 -28.39
C SER A 85 -21.21 -32.92 -28.83
N ALA A 86 -21.91 -33.88 -29.45
CA ALA A 86 -23.30 -33.79 -29.90
C ALA A 86 -24.12 -34.89 -29.20
N PRO A 87 -24.53 -34.71 -27.93
CA PRO A 87 -25.34 -35.70 -27.22
C PRO A 87 -26.69 -35.97 -27.89
N VAL A 88 -27.12 -37.22 -27.82
CA VAL A 88 -28.39 -37.76 -28.33
C VAL A 88 -29.14 -38.47 -27.20
N GLY A 89 -30.38 -38.90 -27.43
CA GLY A 89 -31.21 -39.66 -26.52
C GLY A 89 -31.75 -38.84 -25.35
N ALA A 90 -32.08 -37.56 -25.58
CA ALA A 90 -32.53 -36.62 -24.55
C ALA A 90 -31.59 -36.58 -23.33
N TYR A 91 -30.27 -36.59 -23.58
CA TYR A 91 -29.22 -36.62 -22.55
C TYR A 91 -29.39 -35.55 -21.46
N PHE A 92 -29.85 -34.36 -21.84
CA PHE A 92 -30.13 -33.23 -20.91
C PHE A 92 -31.60 -33.19 -20.44
N GLY A 93 -32.28 -34.33 -20.52
CA GLY A 93 -33.70 -34.46 -20.25
C GLY A 93 -34.56 -34.04 -21.44
N GLN A 94 -35.81 -34.50 -21.39
CA GLN A 94 -36.81 -34.29 -22.43
C GLN A 94 -37.33 -32.85 -22.40
N GLY A 95 -37.46 -32.25 -23.56
CA GLY A 95 -38.23 -31.05 -23.79
C GLY A 95 -39.73 -31.35 -23.78
N SER A 96 -40.51 -30.29 -23.65
CA SER A 96 -41.96 -30.36 -23.73
C SER A 96 -42.44 -29.57 -24.93
N GLY A 97 -43.45 -30.09 -25.63
CA GLY A 97 -44.05 -29.43 -26.79
C GLY A 97 -43.54 -29.97 -28.11
N LYS A 98 -43.34 -29.08 -29.08
CA LYS A 98 -43.16 -29.40 -30.50
C LYS A 98 -41.68 -29.57 -30.85
N THR A 99 -41.34 -30.57 -31.66
CA THR A 99 -40.02 -30.64 -32.32
C THR A 99 -40.03 -29.75 -33.56
N TRP A 100 -39.09 -28.82 -33.67
CA TRP A 100 -39.02 -27.90 -34.81
C TRP A 100 -38.14 -28.39 -35.93
N LEU A 101 -37.02 -29.05 -35.63
CA LEU A 101 -36.07 -29.51 -36.63
C LEU A 101 -35.84 -31.00 -36.47
N ASP A 102 -35.76 -31.69 -37.59
CA ASP A 102 -35.53 -33.13 -37.70
C ASP A 102 -34.65 -33.41 -38.93
N ASP A 103 -33.85 -34.47 -38.84
CA ASP A 103 -32.85 -34.89 -39.82
C ASP A 103 -31.90 -33.74 -40.18
N VAL A 104 -31.41 -33.06 -39.14
CA VAL A 104 -30.49 -31.92 -39.30
C VAL A 104 -29.15 -32.45 -39.78
N GLY A 105 -28.70 -31.93 -40.93
CA GLY A 105 -27.43 -32.29 -41.55
C GLY A 105 -26.69 -31.06 -42.04
N CYS A 106 -25.95 -30.43 -41.14
CA CYS A 106 -25.05 -29.32 -41.41
C CYS A 106 -23.75 -29.80 -42.09
N SER A 107 -23.15 -28.91 -42.88
CA SER A 107 -21.78 -29.01 -43.37
C SER A 107 -20.75 -28.50 -42.34
N GLY A 108 -21.21 -27.84 -41.28
CA GLY A 108 -20.38 -27.19 -40.25
C GLY A 108 -20.04 -25.74 -40.56
N SER A 109 -20.48 -25.20 -41.71
CA SER A 109 -20.14 -23.85 -42.19
C SER A 109 -21.31 -22.85 -42.12
N GLU A 110 -22.51 -23.33 -41.81
CA GLU A 110 -23.75 -22.57 -41.74
C GLU A 110 -23.76 -21.55 -40.58
N SER A 111 -24.28 -20.35 -40.79
CA SER A 111 -24.36 -19.34 -39.72
C SER A 111 -25.41 -19.66 -38.66
N SER A 112 -26.44 -20.44 -39.02
CA SER A 112 -27.53 -20.84 -38.15
C SER A 112 -27.91 -22.30 -38.37
N ILE A 113 -28.36 -22.99 -37.31
CA ILE A 113 -28.86 -24.37 -37.39
C ILE A 113 -30.07 -24.50 -38.32
N THR A 114 -30.81 -23.41 -38.52
CA THR A 114 -31.94 -23.34 -39.46
C THR A 114 -31.56 -23.18 -40.93
N GLU A 115 -30.28 -22.97 -41.22
CA GLU A 115 -29.76 -22.95 -42.59
C GLU A 115 -29.22 -24.32 -43.00
N CYS A 116 -29.08 -25.24 -42.04
CA CYS A 116 -28.69 -26.61 -42.32
C CYS A 116 -29.80 -27.36 -43.05
N ARG A 117 -29.43 -28.42 -43.78
CA ARG A 117 -30.41 -29.30 -44.40
C ARG A 117 -31.25 -29.95 -43.30
N HIS A 118 -32.57 -29.84 -43.39
CA HIS A 118 -33.54 -30.45 -42.47
C HIS A 118 -34.86 -30.73 -43.21
N ARG A 119 -35.75 -31.55 -42.64
CA ARG A 119 -37.03 -31.93 -43.28
C ARG A 119 -38.05 -30.80 -43.43
N GLY A 120 -37.88 -29.72 -42.68
CA GLY A 120 -38.75 -28.55 -42.65
C GLY A 120 -39.25 -28.31 -41.23
N PHE A 121 -39.64 -27.07 -40.93
CA PHE A 121 -40.05 -26.72 -39.56
C PHE A 121 -41.30 -27.48 -39.11
N GLY A 122 -41.18 -28.27 -38.05
CA GLY A 122 -42.27 -29.06 -37.48
C GLY A 122 -42.67 -30.27 -38.32
N VAL A 123 -41.81 -30.69 -39.25
CA VAL A 123 -41.94 -31.95 -39.99
C VAL A 123 -40.96 -32.92 -39.36
N GLU A 124 -41.48 -33.80 -38.50
CA GLU A 124 -40.72 -34.77 -37.71
C GLU A 124 -41.48 -36.09 -37.56
N ASP A 125 -40.76 -37.18 -37.28
CA ASP A 125 -41.32 -38.46 -36.81
C ASP A 125 -40.71 -38.92 -35.48
N CYS A 126 -40.14 -37.97 -34.72
CA CYS A 126 -39.42 -38.22 -33.49
C CYS A 126 -40.33 -38.24 -32.25
N SER A 127 -39.80 -38.84 -31.18
CA SER A 127 -40.42 -38.92 -29.87
C SER A 127 -39.66 -38.06 -28.86
N ALA A 128 -40.27 -37.77 -27.71
CA ALA A 128 -39.67 -36.90 -26.69
C ALA A 128 -38.35 -37.43 -26.07
N ILE A 129 -37.95 -38.68 -26.35
CA ILE A 129 -36.64 -39.23 -25.95
C ILE A 129 -35.53 -38.93 -26.95
N GLU A 130 -35.84 -38.36 -28.12
CA GLU A 130 -34.92 -38.14 -29.23
C GLU A 130 -34.47 -36.67 -29.32
N ASP A 131 -34.46 -35.95 -28.18
CA ASP A 131 -34.02 -34.56 -28.17
C ASP A 131 -32.49 -34.46 -28.24
N ALA A 132 -32.02 -33.69 -29.22
CA ALA A 132 -30.63 -33.38 -29.46
C ALA A 132 -30.05 -32.41 -28.43
N GLY A 133 -28.80 -32.65 -28.04
CA GLY A 133 -28.03 -31.78 -27.16
C GLY A 133 -26.69 -31.35 -27.77
N VAL A 134 -26.04 -30.39 -27.11
CA VAL A 134 -24.67 -29.98 -27.42
C VAL A 134 -23.82 -29.84 -26.17
N VAL A 135 -22.53 -30.06 -26.33
CA VAL A 135 -21.48 -29.60 -25.40
C VAL A 135 -20.44 -28.84 -26.22
N CYS A 136 -20.28 -27.56 -25.93
CA CYS A 136 -19.26 -26.72 -26.56
C CYS A 136 -18.01 -26.62 -25.68
N SER A 137 -16.89 -26.16 -26.24
CA SER A 137 -15.62 -26.03 -25.51
C SER A 137 -15.67 -24.94 -24.46
N GLY A 138 -16.58 -23.97 -24.60
CA GLY A 138 -16.62 -22.81 -23.71
C GLY A 138 -15.46 -21.85 -23.95
N ASP A 139 -14.81 -21.88 -25.12
CA ASP A 139 -13.74 -20.95 -25.52
C ASP A 139 -14.30 -19.56 -25.89
N VAL A 140 -15.01 -18.96 -24.93
CA VAL A 140 -15.37 -17.53 -24.86
C VAL A 140 -14.76 -17.03 -23.55
N PRO A 141 -14.22 -15.80 -23.49
CA PRO A 141 -13.54 -15.30 -22.30
C PRO A 141 -14.33 -15.58 -21.02
N VAL A 142 -13.80 -16.50 -20.21
CA VAL A 142 -14.47 -16.92 -18.98
C VAL A 142 -14.34 -15.76 -18.02
N LEU A 143 -15.47 -15.17 -17.67
CA LEU A 143 -15.58 -14.17 -16.62
C LEU A 143 -15.77 -14.91 -15.30
N ARG A 144 -15.02 -14.52 -14.27
CA ARG A 144 -15.32 -14.92 -12.89
C ARG A 144 -15.24 -13.72 -11.97
N VAL A 145 -15.89 -13.86 -10.82
CA VAL A 145 -15.68 -12.99 -9.68
C VAL A 145 -14.91 -13.73 -8.59
N VAL A 146 -13.93 -13.06 -7.98
CA VAL A 146 -13.05 -13.63 -6.96
C VAL A 146 -13.12 -12.79 -5.69
N ASN A 147 -13.00 -13.45 -4.53
CA ASN A 147 -13.00 -12.84 -3.19
C ASN A 147 -14.29 -12.06 -2.84
N GLY A 148 -15.39 -12.28 -3.55
CA GLY A 148 -16.70 -11.86 -3.10
C GLY A 148 -17.44 -12.94 -2.32
N ASP A 149 -18.55 -12.56 -1.72
CA ASP A 149 -19.33 -13.39 -0.80
C ASP A 149 -20.23 -14.42 -1.54
N ASN A 150 -20.48 -14.22 -2.83
CA ASN A 150 -21.26 -15.12 -3.67
C ASN A 150 -20.85 -15.02 -5.15
N GLY A 151 -21.51 -15.79 -6.03
CA GLY A 151 -21.23 -15.77 -7.48
C GLY A 151 -21.60 -14.48 -8.22
N CYS A 152 -22.14 -13.48 -7.51
CA CYS A 152 -22.62 -12.20 -8.02
C CYS A 152 -21.92 -10.99 -7.37
N SER A 153 -20.82 -11.22 -6.65
CA SER A 153 -19.96 -10.15 -6.17
C SER A 153 -18.49 -10.57 -6.17
N GLY A 154 -17.58 -9.61 -6.33
CA GLY A 154 -16.14 -9.83 -6.23
C GLY A 154 -15.32 -9.07 -7.27
N ARG A 155 -13.99 -9.25 -7.19
CA ARG A 155 -13.03 -8.76 -8.18
C ARG A 155 -13.29 -9.43 -9.53
N VAL A 156 -13.35 -8.64 -10.59
CA VAL A 156 -13.60 -9.12 -11.95
C VAL A 156 -12.31 -9.69 -12.54
N GLU A 157 -12.35 -10.94 -12.96
CA GLU A 157 -11.25 -11.57 -13.68
C GLU A 157 -11.74 -12.18 -14.99
N VAL A 158 -10.94 -11.99 -16.04
CA VAL A 158 -11.19 -12.47 -17.40
C VAL A 158 -10.16 -13.54 -17.74
N TYR A 159 -10.61 -14.63 -18.35
CA TYR A 159 -9.73 -15.66 -18.89
C TYR A 159 -9.42 -15.36 -20.35
N HIS A 160 -8.14 -15.12 -20.66
CA HIS A 160 -7.68 -14.85 -22.02
C HIS A 160 -6.30 -15.50 -22.26
N ASN A 161 -6.09 -16.08 -23.44
CA ASN A 161 -4.84 -16.75 -23.83
C ASN A 161 -4.30 -17.79 -22.82
N GLY A 162 -5.19 -18.55 -22.19
CA GLY A 162 -4.78 -19.63 -21.29
C GLY A 162 -4.57 -19.20 -19.83
N GLU A 163 -4.68 -17.91 -19.52
CA GLU A 163 -4.40 -17.35 -18.20
C GLU A 163 -5.54 -16.44 -17.70
N TRP A 164 -5.75 -16.45 -16.38
CA TRP A 164 -6.63 -15.51 -15.70
C TRP A 164 -5.91 -14.18 -15.48
N GLY A 165 -6.64 -13.08 -15.64
CA GLY A 165 -6.12 -11.75 -15.37
C GLY A 165 -7.23 -10.77 -14.99
N THR A 166 -6.85 -9.65 -14.40
CA THR A 166 -7.77 -8.68 -13.81
C THR A 166 -8.29 -7.67 -14.84
N VAL A 167 -9.24 -6.84 -14.43
CA VAL A 167 -9.76 -5.70 -15.18
C VAL A 167 -9.38 -4.43 -14.40
N CYS A 168 -8.87 -3.41 -15.09
CA CYS A 168 -8.53 -2.14 -14.46
C CYS A 168 -9.77 -1.30 -14.13
N ASP A 169 -9.72 -0.53 -13.04
CA ASP A 169 -10.79 0.36 -12.60
C ASP A 169 -10.80 1.73 -13.27
N ASP A 170 -9.85 1.98 -14.18
CA ASP A 170 -9.80 3.17 -15.01
C ASP A 170 -11.05 3.27 -15.90
N SER A 171 -11.84 4.31 -15.65
CA SER A 171 -13.16 4.56 -16.25
C SER A 171 -14.24 3.53 -15.90
N TRP A 172 -13.99 2.63 -14.94
CA TRP A 172 -14.94 1.59 -14.54
C TRP A 172 -16.20 2.17 -13.91
N ASP A 173 -17.35 1.88 -14.54
CA ASP A 173 -18.65 2.42 -14.11
C ASP A 173 -19.75 1.36 -13.94
N LEU A 174 -20.95 1.83 -13.57
CA LEU A 174 -22.10 0.94 -13.37
C LEU A 174 -22.59 0.27 -14.66
N ARG A 175 -22.33 0.81 -15.85
CA ARG A 175 -22.69 0.19 -17.13
C ARG A 175 -21.76 -0.98 -17.43
N ASP A 176 -20.47 -0.82 -17.14
CA ASP A 176 -19.49 -1.91 -17.24
C ASP A 176 -19.86 -3.05 -16.29
N ALA A 177 -20.13 -2.70 -15.04
CA ALA A 177 -20.59 -3.64 -14.04
C ALA A 177 -21.92 -4.31 -14.45
N ASP A 178 -22.85 -3.60 -15.10
CA ASP A 178 -24.15 -4.17 -15.51
C ASP A 178 -23.98 -5.25 -16.60
N VAL A 179 -23.01 -5.06 -17.51
CA VAL A 179 -22.62 -6.10 -18.49
C VAL A 179 -22.01 -7.31 -17.78
N VAL A 180 -21.12 -7.09 -16.81
CA VAL A 180 -20.54 -8.17 -15.99
C VAL A 180 -21.65 -8.92 -15.23
N CYS A 181 -22.58 -8.22 -14.58
CA CYS A 181 -23.67 -8.83 -13.83
C CYS A 181 -24.59 -9.69 -14.71
N LYS A 182 -24.95 -9.19 -15.90
CA LYS A 182 -25.69 -9.99 -16.90
C LYS A 182 -24.89 -11.21 -17.34
N GLN A 183 -23.59 -11.04 -17.60
CA GLN A 183 -22.71 -12.13 -18.04
C GLN A 183 -22.53 -13.21 -16.97
N LEU A 184 -22.59 -12.84 -15.68
CA LEU A 184 -22.59 -13.79 -14.54
C LEU A 184 -23.95 -14.48 -14.33
N GLY A 185 -25.01 -14.08 -15.04
CA GLY A 185 -26.37 -14.57 -14.82
C GLY A 185 -27.04 -13.99 -13.56
N CYS A 186 -26.52 -12.86 -13.06
CA CYS A 186 -27.13 -12.08 -11.99
C CYS A 186 -28.11 -11.06 -12.59
N GLU A 187 -28.74 -10.22 -11.75
CA GLU A 187 -29.63 -9.17 -12.25
C GLU A 187 -28.86 -7.90 -12.66
N LYS A 188 -28.97 -6.80 -11.90
CA LYS A 188 -28.39 -5.50 -12.26
C LYS A 188 -27.16 -5.21 -11.44
N ALA A 189 -26.24 -4.42 -11.99
CA ALA A 189 -25.17 -3.85 -11.18
C ALA A 189 -25.73 -2.86 -10.15
N VAL A 190 -25.36 -3.07 -8.89
CA VAL A 190 -25.69 -2.17 -7.78
C VAL A 190 -24.47 -1.34 -7.37
N PHE A 191 -23.28 -1.90 -7.55
CA PHE A 191 -22.03 -1.23 -7.25
C PHE A 191 -20.92 -1.69 -8.19
N ALA A 192 -20.10 -0.73 -8.64
CA ALA A 192 -18.94 -0.94 -9.48
C ALA A 192 -17.67 -0.50 -8.72
N PRO A 193 -17.22 -1.26 -7.70
CA PRO A 193 -16.03 -0.90 -6.94
C PRO A 193 -14.76 -0.97 -7.79
N GLY A 194 -13.85 -0.02 -7.57
CA GLY A 194 -12.47 -0.07 -8.03
C GLY A 194 -11.48 -0.25 -6.87
N ASN A 195 -10.24 0.14 -7.07
CA ASN A 195 -9.18 0.24 -6.06
C ASN A 195 -8.92 -1.07 -5.31
N ALA A 196 -9.00 -2.21 -6.02
CA ALA A 196 -8.83 -3.55 -5.48
C ALA A 196 -9.70 -3.81 -4.23
N TYR A 197 -10.96 -3.36 -4.27
CA TYR A 197 -11.91 -3.46 -3.16
C TYR A 197 -12.06 -4.88 -2.58
N PHE A 198 -12.06 -5.91 -3.42
CA PHE A 198 -12.09 -7.33 -3.02
C PHE A 198 -10.68 -7.96 -2.94
N GLY A 199 -9.68 -7.12 -2.67
CA GLY A 199 -8.28 -7.48 -2.68
C GLY A 199 -7.69 -7.52 -4.08
N GLN A 200 -6.36 -7.47 -4.12
CA GLN A 200 -5.57 -7.48 -5.35
C GLN A 200 -5.56 -8.88 -5.97
N GLY A 201 -5.75 -8.93 -7.27
CA GLY A 201 -5.47 -10.09 -8.09
C GLY A 201 -3.96 -10.28 -8.26
N SER A 202 -3.60 -11.44 -8.77
CA SER A 202 -2.22 -11.78 -9.10
C SER A 202 -2.10 -12.06 -10.58
N GLY A 203 -1.00 -11.63 -11.18
CA GLY A 203 -0.74 -11.84 -12.61
C GLY A 203 -1.03 -10.58 -13.43
N LYS A 204 -1.53 -10.81 -14.65
CA LYS A 204 -1.67 -9.81 -15.70
C LYS A 204 -3.03 -9.12 -15.65
N THR A 205 -3.11 -7.84 -16.00
CA THR A 205 -4.39 -7.15 -16.26
C THR A 205 -4.74 -7.32 -17.74
N TRP A 206 -5.95 -7.84 -18.02
CA TRP A 206 -6.38 -8.14 -19.38
C TRP A 206 -7.15 -7.02 -20.03
N LEU A 207 -7.96 -6.28 -19.28
CA LEU A 207 -8.79 -5.20 -19.81
C LEU A 207 -8.49 -3.91 -19.06
N ASP A 208 -8.41 -2.84 -19.82
CA ASP A 208 -8.20 -1.47 -19.35
C ASP A 208 -9.01 -0.51 -20.25
N GLY A 209 -9.45 0.61 -19.69
CA GLY A 209 -10.28 1.61 -20.34
C GLY A 209 -11.61 1.05 -20.82
N VAL A 210 -12.22 0.16 -20.04
CA VAL A 210 -13.50 -0.45 -20.40
C VAL A 210 -14.59 0.63 -20.40
N GLY A 211 -15.38 0.68 -21.47
CA GLY A 211 -16.43 1.69 -21.66
C GLY A 211 -17.67 1.12 -22.31
N CYS A 212 -18.40 0.27 -21.60
CA CYS A 212 -19.63 -0.37 -22.06
C CYS A 212 -20.78 0.64 -22.25
N SER A 213 -21.61 0.37 -23.26
CA SER A 213 -22.90 1.04 -23.43
C SER A 213 -23.96 0.53 -22.45
N GLY A 214 -23.78 -0.70 -21.94
CA GLY A 214 -24.68 -1.43 -21.04
C GLY A 214 -25.55 -2.47 -21.77
N THR A 215 -25.37 -2.63 -23.09
CA THR A 215 -26.15 -3.56 -23.94
C THR A 215 -25.36 -4.76 -24.43
N GLU A 216 -24.06 -4.76 -24.16
CA GLU A 216 -23.14 -5.83 -24.51
C GLU A 216 -23.49 -7.12 -23.76
N SER A 217 -23.31 -8.26 -24.41
CA SER A 217 -23.53 -9.58 -23.83
C SER A 217 -22.32 -10.10 -23.05
N SER A 218 -21.15 -9.46 -23.20
CA SER A 218 -19.91 -9.79 -22.50
C SER A 218 -19.05 -8.55 -22.31
N ILE A 219 -18.32 -8.49 -21.19
CA ILE A 219 -17.38 -7.40 -20.88
C ILE A 219 -16.26 -7.28 -21.91
N THR A 220 -15.89 -8.39 -22.55
CA THR A 220 -14.90 -8.41 -23.64
C THR A 220 -15.43 -7.88 -24.98
N GLY A 221 -16.75 -7.68 -25.07
CA GLY A 221 -17.40 -7.04 -26.22
C GLY A 221 -17.52 -5.52 -26.09
N CYS A 222 -17.17 -4.96 -24.92
CA CYS A 222 -17.19 -3.50 -24.72
C CYS A 222 -15.99 -2.84 -25.41
N PRO A 223 -16.07 -1.55 -25.76
CA PRO A 223 -14.89 -0.76 -26.08
C PRO A 223 -13.86 -0.84 -24.95
N HIS A 224 -12.61 -1.17 -25.28
CA HIS A 224 -11.47 -1.22 -24.35
C HIS A 224 -10.14 -1.03 -25.12
N ASN A 225 -9.03 -0.80 -24.42
CA ASN A 225 -7.72 -0.46 -25.00
C ASN A 225 -7.00 -1.61 -25.75
N GLY A 226 -7.63 -2.79 -25.83
CA GLY A 226 -7.04 -4.04 -26.29
C GLY A 226 -6.61 -4.97 -25.14
N PHE A 227 -6.49 -6.27 -25.41
CA PHE A 227 -6.16 -7.26 -24.37
C PHE A 227 -4.71 -7.14 -23.90
N GLY A 228 -4.52 -6.89 -22.60
CA GLY A 228 -3.20 -6.76 -21.99
C GLY A 228 -2.44 -5.50 -22.39
N VAL A 229 -3.16 -4.50 -22.89
CA VAL A 229 -2.67 -3.13 -23.11
C VAL A 229 -3.24 -2.30 -21.97
N GLU A 230 -2.40 -2.02 -20.97
CA GLU A 230 -2.77 -1.41 -19.69
C GLU A 230 -1.58 -0.65 -19.10
N ASP A 231 -1.86 0.36 -18.28
CA ASP A 231 -0.89 1.10 -17.47
C ASP A 231 -1.26 1.10 -15.97
N CYS A 232 -1.98 0.07 -15.54
CA CYS A 232 -2.56 -0.06 -14.23
C CYS A 232 -1.65 -0.82 -13.25
N SER A 233 -1.80 -0.47 -11.97
CA SER A 233 -1.17 -1.14 -10.85
C SER A 233 -2.08 -2.23 -10.27
N PRO A 234 -1.54 -3.20 -9.50
CA PRO A 234 -2.37 -4.21 -8.82
C PRO A 234 -3.37 -3.63 -7.82
N SER A 235 -3.24 -2.36 -7.43
CA SER A 235 -4.23 -1.65 -6.60
C SER A 235 -5.44 -1.15 -7.38
N GLU A 236 -5.43 -1.23 -8.71
CA GLU A 236 -6.46 -0.68 -9.61
C GLU A 236 -7.39 -1.77 -10.15
N ASP A 237 -7.52 -2.90 -9.45
CA ASP A 237 -8.42 -3.96 -9.88
C ASP A 237 -9.89 -3.58 -9.67
N ALA A 238 -10.66 -3.67 -10.76
CA ALA A 238 -12.09 -3.48 -10.80
C ALA A 238 -12.87 -4.67 -10.24
N ALA A 239 -14.07 -4.38 -9.76
CA ALA A 239 -14.95 -5.32 -9.11
C ALA A 239 -16.43 -4.99 -9.37
N VAL A 240 -17.29 -5.95 -9.04
CA VAL A 240 -18.74 -5.79 -9.13
C VAL A 240 -19.47 -6.26 -7.88
N VAL A 241 -20.63 -5.66 -7.65
CA VAL A 241 -21.69 -6.21 -6.80
C VAL A 241 -23.00 -6.12 -7.57
N CYS A 242 -23.59 -7.27 -7.86
CA CYS A 242 -24.84 -7.40 -8.59
C CYS A 242 -26.01 -7.63 -7.63
N SER A 243 -27.22 -7.24 -8.03
CA SER A 243 -28.43 -7.71 -7.38
C SER A 243 -28.67 -9.17 -7.74
N VAL A 244 -29.16 -9.93 -6.77
CA VAL A 244 -29.48 -11.36 -6.88
C VAL A 244 -30.96 -11.54 -6.59
N GLY A 245 -31.84 -11.13 -7.51
CA GLY A 245 -33.28 -11.46 -7.45
C GLY A 245 -33.92 -11.26 -6.08
N SER A 246 -33.44 -10.30 -5.31
CA SER A 246 -33.69 -10.23 -3.88
C SER A 246 -34.88 -9.32 -3.68
N ASN A 247 -35.96 -9.84 -3.12
CA ASN A 247 -37.09 -9.07 -2.65
C ASN A 247 -36.74 -8.19 -1.43
N ILE A 248 -35.47 -7.82 -1.27
CA ILE A 248 -34.94 -7.06 -0.14
C ILE A 248 -33.83 -6.11 -0.62
N ARG A 249 -33.77 -4.92 -0.03
CA ARG A 249 -32.70 -3.92 -0.22
C ARG A 249 -32.43 -3.15 1.07
N LEU A 250 -31.27 -2.49 1.13
CA LEU A 250 -30.92 -1.56 2.20
C LEU A 250 -30.95 -0.12 1.70
N ALA A 251 -31.76 0.71 2.34
CA ALA A 251 -31.97 2.10 1.97
C ALA A 251 -31.30 3.08 2.94
N ASN A 252 -30.97 4.27 2.42
CA ASN A 252 -30.54 5.44 3.19
C ASN A 252 -29.24 5.25 4.01
N SER A 253 -28.25 4.61 3.38
CA SER A 253 -26.85 4.52 3.84
C SER A 253 -25.89 4.67 2.66
N SER A 254 -24.59 4.87 2.94
CA SER A 254 -23.53 5.04 1.94
C SER A 254 -22.92 3.72 1.44
N GLY A 255 -23.47 2.55 1.82
CA GLY A 255 -22.92 1.25 1.45
C GLY A 255 -23.98 0.14 1.42
N TYR A 256 -23.77 -0.88 0.58
CA TYR A 256 -24.75 -1.93 0.26
C TYR A 256 -25.08 -2.88 1.44
N CYS A 257 -24.22 -2.96 2.45
CA CYS A 257 -24.36 -3.86 3.60
C CYS A 257 -24.74 -3.14 4.91
N SER A 258 -25.37 -1.97 4.80
CA SER A 258 -25.97 -1.27 5.94
C SER A 258 -27.13 -0.39 5.46
N GLY A 259 -28.18 -0.25 6.25
CA GLY A 259 -29.31 0.62 5.90
C GLY A 259 -30.62 0.16 6.50
N ARG A 260 -31.68 0.92 6.21
CA ARG A 260 -33.07 0.54 6.50
C ARG A 260 -33.44 -0.66 5.65
N VAL A 261 -34.05 -1.67 6.27
CA VAL A 261 -34.50 -2.87 5.55
C VAL A 261 -35.78 -2.56 4.80
N GLU A 262 -35.78 -2.76 3.49
CA GLU A 262 -36.97 -2.64 2.67
C GLU A 262 -37.19 -3.92 1.87
N VAL A 263 -38.44 -4.41 1.87
CA VAL A 263 -38.87 -5.62 1.18
C VAL A 263 -39.70 -5.25 -0.05
N TYR A 264 -39.54 -5.98 -1.15
CA TYR A 264 -40.35 -5.83 -2.36
C TYR A 264 -41.46 -6.88 -2.37
N HIS A 265 -42.71 -6.42 -2.30
CA HIS A 265 -43.88 -7.28 -2.33
C HIS A 265 -45.02 -6.61 -3.12
N ASN A 266 -45.78 -7.38 -3.89
CA ASN A 266 -46.91 -6.90 -4.70
C ASN A 266 -46.64 -5.64 -5.54
N GLY A 267 -45.48 -5.58 -6.17
CA GLY A 267 -45.13 -4.49 -7.09
C GLY A 267 -44.56 -3.23 -6.42
N ALA A 268 -44.46 -3.19 -5.08
CA ALA A 268 -44.00 -2.01 -4.35
C ALA A 268 -42.98 -2.35 -3.25
N TRP A 269 -42.11 -1.37 -2.95
CA TRP A 269 -41.20 -1.42 -1.80
C TRP A 269 -41.89 -0.93 -0.54
N GLY A 270 -41.56 -1.53 0.59
CA GLY A 270 -42.06 -1.16 1.91
C GLY A 270 -41.10 -1.58 3.01
N THR A 271 -41.27 -1.03 4.20
CA THR A 271 -40.33 -1.19 5.33
C THR A 271 -40.61 -2.44 6.14
N VAL A 272 -39.70 -2.77 7.05
CA VAL A 272 -39.88 -3.80 8.08
C VAL A 272 -39.95 -3.09 9.43
N CYS A 273 -40.90 -3.49 10.28
CA CYS A 273 -41.04 -2.91 11.61
C CYS A 273 -39.94 -3.39 12.57
N ASP A 274 -39.52 -2.53 13.50
CA ASP A 274 -38.52 -2.87 14.52
C ASP A 274 -39.09 -3.59 15.76
N ASP A 275 -40.40 -3.83 15.79
CA ASP A 275 -41.04 -4.65 16.81
C ASP A 275 -40.52 -6.09 16.74
N SER A 276 -39.97 -6.55 17.87
CA SER A 276 -39.26 -7.83 18.00
C SER A 276 -37.99 -7.98 17.14
N TRP A 277 -37.50 -6.89 16.51
CA TRP A 277 -36.34 -6.93 15.61
C TRP A 277 -35.02 -7.16 16.35
N GLY A 278 -34.37 -8.28 16.03
CA GLY A 278 -33.15 -8.76 16.67
C GLY A 278 -32.00 -9.09 15.71
N LEU A 279 -30.89 -9.54 16.30
CA LEU A 279 -29.69 -9.92 15.54
C LEU A 279 -29.90 -11.13 14.64
N ASP A 280 -30.78 -12.06 15.02
CA ASP A 280 -31.10 -13.22 14.18
C ASP A 280 -31.88 -12.81 12.93
N ASP A 281 -32.78 -11.83 13.03
CA ASP A 281 -33.47 -11.25 11.86
C ASP A 281 -32.49 -10.51 10.94
N ALA A 282 -31.65 -9.67 11.54
CA ALA A 282 -30.58 -9.01 10.82
C ALA A 282 -29.61 -10.02 10.19
N GLN A 283 -29.37 -11.18 10.81
CA GLN A 283 -28.50 -12.21 10.26
C GLN A 283 -29.10 -12.84 9.01
N VAL A 284 -30.41 -13.07 8.98
CA VAL A 284 -31.09 -13.51 7.75
C VAL A 284 -30.97 -12.45 6.66
N VAL A 285 -31.20 -11.17 6.97
CA VAL A 285 -31.04 -10.07 6.00
C VAL A 285 -29.61 -9.99 5.46
N CYS A 286 -28.61 -10.00 6.34
CA CYS A 286 -27.20 -9.94 5.94
C CYS A 286 -26.78 -11.16 5.13
N LYS A 287 -27.31 -12.35 5.45
CA LYS A 287 -27.09 -13.57 4.66
C LYS A 287 -27.77 -13.49 3.30
N GLN A 288 -29.02 -13.06 3.25
CA GLN A 288 -29.82 -12.94 2.03
C GLN A 288 -29.21 -11.93 1.05
N LEU A 289 -28.63 -10.84 1.56
CA LEU A 289 -27.91 -9.84 0.77
C LEU A 289 -26.47 -10.24 0.43
N GLY A 290 -25.98 -11.38 0.93
CA GLY A 290 -24.59 -11.80 0.75
C GLY A 290 -23.59 -10.87 1.44
N CYS A 291 -23.97 -10.22 2.54
CA CYS A 291 -23.17 -9.25 3.30
C CYS A 291 -22.46 -9.86 4.52
N GLY A 292 -22.37 -11.18 4.59
CA GLY A 292 -21.76 -11.90 5.70
C GLY A 292 -22.63 -11.91 6.97
N LYS A 293 -21.99 -11.78 8.14
CA LYS A 293 -22.67 -11.84 9.44
C LYS A 293 -23.39 -10.53 9.78
N ALA A 294 -24.47 -10.58 10.54
CA ALA A 294 -25.05 -9.38 11.11
C ALA A 294 -24.16 -8.78 12.19
N ALA A 295 -23.97 -7.46 12.11
CA ALA A 295 -23.26 -6.68 13.11
C ALA A 295 -24.23 -5.96 14.05
N LEU A 296 -25.29 -5.35 13.50
CA LEU A 296 -26.29 -4.62 14.25
C LEU A 296 -27.67 -4.82 13.62
N ALA A 297 -28.68 -4.79 14.49
CA ALA A 297 -30.10 -4.77 14.16
C ALA A 297 -30.73 -3.45 14.70
N PRO A 298 -30.35 -2.27 14.18
CA PRO A 298 -30.89 -1.01 14.69
C PRO A 298 -32.38 -0.86 14.38
N GLY A 299 -33.15 -0.40 15.35
CA GLY A 299 -34.56 -0.01 15.18
C GLY A 299 -34.77 1.50 15.14
N ASN A 300 -35.98 1.95 15.45
CA ASN A 300 -36.39 3.33 15.66
C ASN A 300 -36.06 4.24 14.47
N ALA A 301 -36.21 3.73 13.24
CA ALA A 301 -35.86 4.42 12.02
C ALA A 301 -34.44 5.02 12.06
N TYR A 302 -33.47 4.24 12.56
CA TYR A 302 -32.06 4.66 12.67
C TYR A 302 -31.52 5.21 11.34
N PHE A 303 -31.83 4.56 10.23
CA PHE A 303 -31.46 5.02 8.89
C PHE A 303 -32.47 6.02 8.28
N GLY A 304 -33.24 6.71 9.12
CA GLY A 304 -34.35 7.56 8.70
C GLY A 304 -35.59 6.76 8.31
N GLN A 305 -36.72 7.46 8.28
CA GLN A 305 -38.02 6.87 7.96
C GLN A 305 -38.10 6.52 6.48
N GLY A 306 -38.69 5.38 6.18
CA GLY A 306 -39.10 4.98 4.85
C GLY A 306 -40.36 5.71 4.42
N SER A 307 -40.60 5.69 3.12
CA SER A 307 -41.81 6.21 2.52
C SER A 307 -42.64 5.05 1.99
N GLY A 308 -43.89 4.92 2.43
CA GLY A 308 -44.79 3.88 1.92
C GLY A 308 -45.37 3.01 3.03
N LYS A 309 -45.64 1.75 2.70
CA LYS A 309 -46.23 0.76 3.60
C LYS A 309 -45.16 0.04 4.42
N THR A 310 -45.52 -0.44 5.60
CA THR A 310 -44.75 -1.45 6.34
C THR A 310 -45.21 -2.83 5.87
N TRP A 311 -44.30 -3.64 5.34
CA TRP A 311 -44.63 -4.97 4.80
C TRP A 311 -44.64 -6.05 5.86
N LEU A 312 -43.66 -6.02 6.76
CA LEU A 312 -43.45 -7.05 7.76
C LEU A 312 -43.40 -6.42 9.14
N ASP A 313 -44.04 -7.10 10.09
CA ASP A 313 -44.08 -6.74 11.50
C ASP A 313 -43.92 -8.01 12.35
N ASN A 314 -43.35 -7.84 13.55
CA ASN A 314 -43.02 -8.89 14.50
C ASN A 314 -42.25 -10.04 13.85
N VAL A 315 -41.21 -9.67 13.09
CA VAL A 315 -40.34 -10.64 12.43
C VAL A 315 -39.54 -11.37 13.51
N GLY A 316 -39.61 -12.70 13.47
CA GLY A 316 -38.89 -13.59 14.37
C GLY A 316 -38.20 -14.71 13.59
N CYS A 317 -36.93 -14.52 13.29
CA CYS A 317 -36.05 -15.47 12.64
C CYS A 317 -35.26 -16.30 13.66
N PHE A 318 -34.84 -17.49 13.24
CA PHE A 318 -33.83 -18.32 13.92
C PHE A 318 -32.40 -18.05 13.43
N GLY A 319 -32.22 -17.19 12.43
CA GLY A 319 -30.93 -16.86 11.81
C GLY A 319 -30.46 -17.85 10.75
N THR A 320 -31.24 -18.90 10.47
CA THR A 320 -30.87 -19.99 9.54
C THR A 320 -31.63 -19.93 8.22
N GLU A 321 -32.70 -19.15 8.18
CA GLU A 321 -33.55 -18.89 7.02
C GLU A 321 -32.74 -18.35 5.84
N SER A 322 -33.27 -18.52 4.63
CA SER A 322 -32.63 -18.05 3.41
C SER A 322 -33.14 -16.67 2.98
N SER A 323 -34.36 -16.32 3.40
CA SER A 323 -34.98 -15.02 3.17
C SER A 323 -35.72 -14.50 4.41
N ILE A 324 -35.73 -13.18 4.60
CA ILE A 324 -36.47 -12.53 5.69
C ILE A 324 -37.98 -12.81 5.63
N THR A 325 -38.50 -13.09 4.44
CA THR A 325 -39.92 -13.43 4.23
C THR A 325 -40.25 -14.88 4.59
N GLU A 326 -39.26 -15.70 4.98
CA GLU A 326 -39.45 -17.07 5.46
C GLU A 326 -39.52 -17.16 6.99
N CYS A 327 -39.13 -16.09 7.69
CA CYS A 327 -39.18 -16.02 9.13
C CYS A 327 -40.62 -15.99 9.64
N SER A 328 -40.83 -16.22 10.93
CA SER A 328 -42.15 -16.02 11.52
C SER A 328 -42.52 -14.53 11.48
N HIS A 329 -43.72 -14.19 11.01
CA HIS A 329 -44.23 -12.81 11.01
C HIS A 329 -45.78 -12.82 10.98
N ASN A 330 -46.41 -11.67 11.25
CA ASN A 330 -47.88 -11.53 11.36
C ASN A 330 -48.66 -11.62 10.02
N GLY A 331 -47.96 -11.83 8.89
CA GLY A 331 -48.48 -11.67 7.53
C GLY A 331 -48.08 -10.33 6.89
N PHE A 332 -48.24 -10.21 5.57
CA PHE A 332 -47.91 -8.97 4.85
C PHE A 332 -48.98 -7.88 5.08
N GLU A 333 -48.56 -6.64 5.36
CA GLU A 333 -49.42 -5.50 5.72
C GLU A 333 -50.26 -5.70 7.00
N VAL A 334 -49.91 -6.70 7.83
CA VAL A 334 -50.53 -6.90 9.15
C VAL A 334 -49.58 -6.33 10.20
N GLU A 335 -49.74 -5.05 10.49
CA GLU A 335 -48.82 -4.24 11.31
C GLU A 335 -49.58 -3.17 12.10
N ASP A 336 -49.05 -2.78 13.26
CA ASP A 336 -49.51 -1.65 14.06
C ASP A 336 -48.40 -0.60 14.31
N CYS A 337 -47.45 -0.55 13.38
CA CYS A 337 -46.22 0.21 13.48
C CYS A 337 -46.37 1.66 13.04
N LYS A 338 -45.61 2.52 13.71
CA LYS A 338 -45.52 3.96 13.47
C LYS A 338 -44.44 4.23 12.43
N PRO A 339 -44.47 5.40 11.76
CA PRO A 339 -43.44 5.77 10.78
C PRO A 339 -42.01 5.83 11.32
N ASN A 340 -41.80 5.88 12.65
CA ASN A 340 -40.49 5.88 13.29
C ASN A 340 -40.04 4.49 13.75
N GLU A 341 -40.78 3.43 13.44
CA GLU A 341 -40.52 2.05 13.88
C GLU A 341 -39.90 1.21 12.75
N ASP A 342 -39.13 1.85 11.85
CA ASP A 342 -38.44 1.13 10.77
C ASP A 342 -37.17 0.43 11.26
N ALA A 343 -37.06 -0.85 10.94
CA ALA A 343 -35.90 -1.68 11.16
C ALA A 343 -34.77 -1.39 10.17
N GLY A 344 -33.54 -1.53 10.64
CA GLY A 344 -32.32 -1.45 9.85
C GLY A 344 -31.35 -2.59 10.19
N VAL A 345 -30.30 -2.69 9.37
CA VAL A 345 -29.19 -3.61 9.60
C VAL A 345 -27.84 -2.95 9.36
N VAL A 346 -26.81 -3.48 10.01
CA VAL A 346 -25.42 -3.32 9.62
C VAL A 346 -24.80 -4.70 9.57
N CYS A 347 -24.13 -5.05 8.48
CA CYS A 347 -23.48 -6.35 8.31
C CYS A 347 -21.95 -6.23 8.39
N VAL A 348 -21.29 -7.32 8.80
CA VAL A 348 -19.86 -7.41 9.07
C VAL A 348 -19.02 -7.48 7.79
N GLY A 349 -19.58 -7.98 6.67
CA GLY A 349 -18.85 -8.24 5.42
C GLY A 349 -18.14 -7.02 4.80
N ILE A 350 -18.34 -5.81 5.32
CA ILE A 350 -17.66 -4.59 4.83
C ILE A 350 -17.34 -3.64 6.01
N MET A 351 -16.85 -4.16 7.14
CA MET A 351 -16.23 -3.26 8.13
C MET A 351 -14.99 -2.62 7.50
N LYS A 352 -15.04 -1.31 7.25
CA LYS A 352 -13.93 -0.58 6.63
C LYS A 352 -12.67 -0.71 7.48
N THR A 353 -11.55 -1.01 6.86
CA THR A 353 -10.26 -1.05 7.54
C THR A 353 -9.95 0.31 8.17
N PRO A 354 -9.65 0.36 9.48
CA PRO A 354 -9.28 1.62 10.11
C PRO A 354 -7.91 2.09 9.61
N THR A 355 -7.69 3.40 9.66
CA THR A 355 -6.38 4.01 9.39
C THR A 355 -5.70 4.36 10.71
N LEU A 356 -4.46 3.91 10.88
CA LEU A 356 -3.62 4.28 12.01
C LEU A 356 -2.67 5.40 11.60
N THR A 357 -2.65 6.46 12.40
CA THR A 357 -1.78 7.62 12.20
C THR A 357 -1.03 7.93 13.49
N LEU A 358 0.23 8.37 13.36
CA LEU A 358 1.02 8.81 14.50
C LEU A 358 0.87 10.33 14.64
N HIS A 359 0.36 10.79 15.77
CA HIS A 359 0.18 12.21 16.04
C HIS A 359 1.50 12.89 16.43
N THR A 360 2.46 12.12 16.96
CA THR A 360 3.83 12.56 17.15
C THR A 360 4.59 12.53 15.83
N THR A 361 5.49 13.50 15.62
CA THR A 361 6.15 13.70 14.31
C THR A 361 7.19 12.63 13.96
N ASN A 362 7.71 11.89 14.95
CA ASN A 362 8.84 10.99 14.75
C ASN A 362 8.54 9.58 15.22
N THR A 363 8.86 8.59 14.37
CA THR A 363 8.80 7.16 14.70
C THR A 363 10.03 6.69 15.49
N ALA A 364 11.11 7.48 15.50
CA ALA A 364 12.27 7.27 16.35
C ALA A 364 12.26 8.25 17.54
N VAL A 365 12.32 7.69 18.75
CA VAL A 365 12.11 8.43 20.01
C VAL A 365 13.19 8.12 21.04
N LEU A 366 13.39 9.04 21.97
CA LEU A 366 14.25 8.83 23.15
C LEU A 366 13.47 8.15 24.28
N PRO A 367 14.14 7.39 25.17
CA PRO A 367 13.50 6.91 26.39
C PRO A 367 12.88 8.06 27.21
N GLY A 368 11.64 7.88 27.66
CA GLY A 368 10.87 8.88 28.42
C GLY A 368 9.97 9.79 27.58
N GLU A 369 10.11 9.82 26.25
CA GLU A 369 9.19 10.54 25.36
C GLU A 369 7.82 9.84 25.29
N SER A 370 6.80 10.54 24.81
CA SER A 370 5.46 9.99 24.56
C SER A 370 5.21 9.76 23.07
N ALA A 371 4.33 8.80 22.77
CA ALA A 371 3.76 8.61 21.44
C ALA A 371 2.23 8.56 21.53
N GLU A 372 1.56 9.15 20.54
CA GLU A 372 0.11 9.15 20.45
C GLU A 372 -0.32 8.60 19.10
N PHE A 373 -1.10 7.53 19.13
CA PHE A 373 -1.61 6.85 17.96
C PHE A 373 -3.08 7.17 17.79
N ARG A 374 -3.45 7.74 16.65
CA ARG A 374 -4.84 7.97 16.28
C ARG A 374 -5.31 6.88 15.32
N CYS A 375 -6.28 6.10 15.77
CA CYS A 375 -6.98 5.10 14.96
C CYS A 375 -8.33 5.67 14.51
N ALA A 376 -8.60 5.67 13.21
CA ALA A 376 -9.75 6.33 12.61
C ALA A 376 -10.51 5.45 11.63
N ILE A 377 -11.85 5.55 11.62
CA ILE A 377 -12.75 4.90 10.65
C ILE A 377 -13.48 5.95 9.81
N THR A 378 -13.67 5.68 8.51
CA THR A 378 -14.42 6.55 7.58
C THR A 378 -15.87 6.06 7.43
N SER A 379 -16.67 6.21 8.49
CA SER A 379 -18.11 5.89 8.49
C SER A 379 -18.97 7.15 8.33
N HIS A 380 -20.24 7.01 7.91
CA HIS A 380 -21.17 8.13 7.76
C HIS A 380 -22.05 8.41 8.99
N ARG A 381 -21.97 7.60 10.06
CA ARG A 381 -22.68 7.88 11.33
C ARG A 381 -21.86 7.50 12.58
N PRO A 382 -22.05 8.20 13.72
CA PRO A 382 -21.37 7.87 14.98
C PRO A 382 -21.92 6.56 15.55
N MET A 383 -21.02 5.66 15.91
CA MET A 383 -21.33 4.39 16.57
C MET A 383 -20.32 4.16 17.69
N THR A 384 -20.78 3.60 18.80
CA THR A 384 -19.91 3.17 19.90
C THR A 384 -19.15 1.92 19.48
N ALA A 385 -17.83 2.04 19.35
CA ALA A 385 -16.95 0.96 18.97
C ALA A 385 -15.82 0.79 19.99
N ASN A 386 -15.40 -0.46 20.18
CA ASN A 386 -14.21 -0.81 20.94
C ASN A 386 -13.04 -0.88 19.96
N PHE A 387 -12.06 -0.02 20.14
CA PHE A 387 -10.83 -0.01 19.37
C PHE A 387 -9.73 -0.73 20.14
N ARG A 388 -8.89 -1.49 19.45
CA ARG A 388 -7.73 -2.17 20.04
C ARG A 388 -6.46 -1.73 19.37
N LEU A 389 -5.45 -1.39 20.17
CA LEU A 389 -4.09 -1.13 19.70
C LEU A 389 -3.22 -2.36 19.94
N TYR A 390 -2.60 -2.85 18.87
CA TYR A 390 -1.70 -3.99 18.88
C TYR A 390 -0.25 -3.53 18.80
N ARG A 391 0.64 -4.29 19.45
CA ARG A 391 2.09 -4.22 19.28
C ARG A 391 2.60 -5.62 18.95
N ASN A 392 3.19 -5.80 17.77
CA ASN A 392 3.67 -7.09 17.27
C ASN A 392 2.58 -8.18 17.39
N GLU A 393 1.39 -7.91 16.86
CA GLU A 393 0.20 -8.78 16.91
C GLU A 393 -0.43 -9.02 18.30
N ILE A 394 0.14 -8.47 19.38
CA ILE A 394 -0.41 -8.60 20.74
C ILE A 394 -1.19 -7.34 21.11
N SER A 395 -2.45 -7.49 21.51
CA SER A 395 -3.27 -6.36 21.98
C SER A 395 -2.67 -5.76 23.24
N THR A 396 -2.39 -4.46 23.22
CA THR A 396 -1.78 -3.70 24.33
C THR A 396 -2.75 -2.78 25.05
N GLN A 397 -3.71 -2.21 24.32
CA GLN A 397 -4.73 -1.30 24.87
C GLN A 397 -6.05 -1.55 24.14
N THR A 398 -7.15 -1.40 24.85
CA THR A 398 -8.51 -1.47 24.31
C THR A 398 -9.29 -0.32 24.90
N GLU A 399 -9.90 0.51 24.06
CA GLU A 399 -10.69 1.67 24.48
C GLU A 399 -12.00 1.75 23.71
N THR A 400 -13.05 2.22 24.36
CA THR A 400 -14.36 2.43 23.75
C THR A 400 -14.52 3.89 23.35
N ALA A 401 -15.00 4.15 22.14
CA ALA A 401 -15.28 5.50 21.67
C ALA A 401 -16.66 5.56 21.00
N ASP A 402 -17.43 6.60 21.32
CA ASP A 402 -18.69 6.96 20.63
C ASP A 402 -18.44 7.75 19.33
N LYS A 403 -17.16 7.94 19.00
CA LYS A 403 -16.67 8.71 17.86
C LYS A 403 -15.93 7.79 16.91
N GLN A 404 -15.84 8.22 15.65
CA GLN A 404 -15.15 7.50 14.59
C GLN A 404 -13.61 7.48 14.73
N THR A 405 -13.07 8.07 15.78
CA THR A 405 -11.63 8.11 16.02
C THR A 405 -11.34 7.98 17.50
N ILE A 406 -10.29 7.25 17.83
CA ILE A 406 -9.72 7.16 19.17
C ILE A 406 -8.22 7.50 19.12
N THR A 407 -7.69 8.01 20.23
CA THR A 407 -6.26 8.25 20.39
C THR A 407 -5.73 7.42 21.55
N PHE A 408 -4.78 6.53 21.28
CA PHE A 408 -4.06 5.77 22.28
C PHE A 408 -2.77 6.50 22.65
N SER A 409 -2.55 6.74 23.94
CA SER A 409 -1.33 7.39 24.44
C SER A 409 -0.39 6.37 25.07
N LEU A 410 0.89 6.42 24.69
CA LEU A 410 1.99 5.70 25.33
C LEU A 410 2.88 6.73 26.06
N PRO A 411 2.65 6.95 27.36
CA PRO A 411 3.51 7.83 28.14
C PRO A 411 4.83 7.13 28.47
N SER A 412 5.94 7.86 28.45
CA SER A 412 7.26 7.40 28.93
C SER A 412 7.75 6.11 28.25
N LEU A 413 8.10 6.23 26.97
CA LEU A 413 8.57 5.12 26.15
C LEU A 413 9.90 4.54 26.65
N SER A 414 10.07 3.24 26.45
CA SER A 414 11.26 2.47 26.83
C SER A 414 11.50 1.37 25.79
N SER A 415 12.61 0.65 25.89
CA SER A 415 12.95 -0.41 24.93
C SER A 415 11.87 -1.50 24.78
N SER A 416 11.04 -1.73 25.81
CA SER A 416 9.92 -2.68 25.73
C SER A 416 8.77 -2.23 24.82
N HIS A 417 8.71 -0.94 24.50
CA HIS A 417 7.70 -0.35 23.61
C HIS A 417 8.12 -0.36 22.14
N GLN A 418 9.33 -0.81 21.81
CA GLN A 418 9.76 -0.97 20.43
C GLN A 418 8.94 -2.06 19.73
N GLY A 419 8.48 -1.78 18.51
CA GLY A 419 7.69 -2.75 17.73
C GLY A 419 6.83 -2.12 16.65
N SER A 420 6.13 -2.98 15.92
CA SER A 420 5.14 -2.61 14.90
C SER A 420 3.76 -2.49 15.53
N TYR A 421 3.10 -1.36 15.32
CA TYR A 421 1.78 -1.05 15.87
C TYR A 421 0.71 -1.05 14.79
N THR A 422 -0.42 -1.69 15.07
CA THR A 422 -1.63 -1.70 14.22
C THR A 422 -2.86 -1.49 15.10
N CYS A 423 -4.01 -1.10 14.54
CA CYS A 423 -5.27 -1.08 15.26
C CYS A 423 -6.39 -1.82 14.53
N ASP A 424 -7.36 -2.31 15.28
CA ASP A 424 -8.65 -2.76 14.75
C ASP A 424 -9.80 -2.22 15.61
N TYR A 425 -11.03 -2.53 15.23
CA TYR A 425 -12.19 -2.22 16.05
C TYR A 425 -13.30 -3.26 15.92
N TYR A 426 -14.20 -3.29 16.90
CA TYR A 426 -15.43 -4.09 16.88
C TYR A 426 -16.56 -3.32 17.58
N TYR A 427 -17.79 -3.54 17.15
CA TYR A 427 -18.97 -2.92 17.80
C TYR A 427 -19.36 -3.70 19.04
N GLN A 428 -19.89 -3.04 20.08
CA GLN A 428 -20.25 -3.70 21.36
C GLN A 428 -21.27 -4.83 21.20
N SER A 429 -22.12 -4.78 20.17
CA SER A 429 -23.09 -5.82 19.82
C SER A 429 -22.48 -7.06 19.18
N THR A 430 -21.20 -7.02 18.82
CA THR A 430 -20.50 -8.06 18.03
C THR A 430 -19.18 -8.44 18.64
N LEU A 431 -18.82 -9.73 18.54
CA LEU A 431 -17.45 -10.17 18.83
C LEU A 431 -16.55 -10.22 17.58
N THR A 432 -17.09 -9.85 16.41
CA THR A 432 -16.32 -9.86 15.15
C THR A 432 -15.62 -8.53 14.95
N ALA A 433 -14.31 -8.59 14.73
CA ALA A 433 -13.48 -7.40 14.55
C ALA A 433 -13.24 -7.09 13.06
N SER A 434 -12.97 -5.82 12.78
CA SER A 434 -12.48 -5.38 11.47
C SER A 434 -11.12 -6.02 11.14
N SER A 435 -10.74 -5.93 9.87
CA SER A 435 -9.34 -6.08 9.46
C SER A 435 -8.45 -5.07 10.21
N LYS A 436 -7.18 -5.42 10.41
CA LYS A 436 -6.18 -4.52 11.04
C LYS A 436 -5.76 -3.40 10.09
N SER A 437 -5.45 -2.25 10.65
CA SER A 437 -4.96 -1.05 9.95
C SER A 437 -3.59 -1.25 9.28
N ASN A 438 -3.13 -0.21 8.58
CA ASN A 438 -1.71 -0.04 8.28
C ASN A 438 -0.85 -0.09 9.56
N ALA A 439 0.41 -0.47 9.40
CA ALA A 439 1.36 -0.62 10.50
C ALA A 439 2.27 0.61 10.66
N ILE A 440 2.58 0.99 11.91
CA ILE A 440 3.56 2.03 12.25
C ILE A 440 4.59 1.44 13.20
N THR A 441 5.87 1.47 12.83
CA THR A 441 6.96 0.95 13.68
C THR A 441 7.56 2.05 14.54
N ILE A 442 7.59 1.86 15.86
CA ILE A 442 8.31 2.74 16.80
C ILE A 442 9.66 2.14 17.13
N THR A 443 10.71 2.96 17.03
CA THR A 443 12.08 2.62 17.43
C THR A 443 12.51 3.49 18.61
N VAL A 444 12.88 2.86 19.72
CA VAL A 444 13.39 3.59 20.90
C VAL A 444 14.91 3.61 20.85
N VAL A 445 15.49 4.78 20.60
CA VAL A 445 16.93 4.96 20.42
C VAL A 445 17.58 5.28 21.76
N SER A 446 18.31 4.31 22.32
CA SER A 446 19.12 4.50 23.52
C SER A 446 20.60 4.38 23.17
N LEU A 447 21.35 5.46 23.36
CA LEU A 447 22.80 5.50 23.10
C LEU A 447 23.57 5.48 24.42
N SER A 448 24.48 4.52 24.56
CA SER A 448 25.40 4.45 25.70
C SER A 448 26.49 5.53 25.60
N SER A 449 27.10 5.89 26.73
CA SER A 449 28.32 6.71 26.71
C SER A 449 29.42 5.98 25.92
N PRO A 450 30.09 6.65 24.97
CA PRO A 450 31.26 6.08 24.32
C PRO A 450 32.39 5.82 25.32
N ASN A 451 33.34 4.98 24.95
CA ASN A 451 34.62 4.81 25.63
C ASN A 451 35.71 5.52 24.82
N ILE A 452 36.69 6.13 25.52
CA ILE A 452 37.88 6.73 24.90
C ILE A 452 39.15 6.15 25.51
N ILE A 453 40.11 5.81 24.64
CA ILE A 453 41.42 5.29 25.00
C ILE A 453 42.49 6.03 24.18
N ALA A 454 43.59 6.44 24.82
CA ALA A 454 44.75 7.00 24.14
C ALA A 454 45.89 5.98 24.05
N SER A 455 46.66 6.02 22.96
CA SER A 455 47.84 5.17 22.75
C SER A 455 48.94 5.40 23.78
N ALA A 456 49.04 6.63 24.30
CA ALA A 456 49.93 7.02 25.39
C ALA A 456 49.33 8.22 26.13
N ARG A 457 49.63 8.36 27.43
CA ARG A 457 49.21 9.53 28.24
C ARG A 457 50.29 10.61 28.32
N GLY A 458 51.57 10.21 28.37
CA GLY A 458 52.72 11.11 28.29
C GLY A 458 53.43 10.93 26.96
N ILE A 459 53.43 11.96 26.12
CA ILE A 459 53.99 11.92 24.76
C ILE A 459 55.10 12.95 24.66
N THR A 460 56.20 12.62 23.97
CA THR A 460 57.25 13.63 23.73
C THR A 460 56.86 14.55 22.58
N TRP A 461 57.27 15.81 22.64
CA TRP A 461 57.00 16.78 21.56
C TRP A 461 57.33 16.19 20.18
N GLY A 462 56.39 16.31 19.23
CA GLY A 462 56.52 15.85 17.85
C GLY A 462 56.21 14.36 17.65
N GLN A 463 55.94 13.60 18.71
CA GLN A 463 55.41 12.24 18.57
C GLN A 463 53.92 12.26 18.24
N ALA A 464 53.48 11.23 17.52
CA ALA A 464 52.09 11.03 17.23
C ALA A 464 51.35 10.45 18.45
N VAL A 465 50.12 10.90 18.68
CA VAL A 465 49.19 10.27 19.63
C VAL A 465 47.91 9.88 18.91
N GLN A 466 47.43 8.68 19.21
CA GLN A 466 46.18 8.16 18.70
C GLN A 466 45.16 8.06 19.82
N MET A 467 43.96 8.56 19.60
CA MET A 467 42.83 8.46 20.52
C MET A 467 41.72 7.69 19.82
N THR A 468 41.38 6.53 20.35
CA THR A 468 40.33 5.68 19.81
C THR A 468 39.08 5.82 20.65
N CYS A 469 37.97 6.12 19.97
CA CYS A 469 36.65 6.19 20.55
C CYS A 469 35.79 5.04 20.05
N SER A 470 35.07 4.38 20.95
CA SER A 470 34.21 3.25 20.63
C SER A 470 32.87 3.36 21.36
N ILE A 471 31.80 2.79 20.81
CA ILE A 471 30.47 2.78 21.42
C ILE A 471 29.83 1.39 21.28
N SER A 472 29.04 0.98 22.27
CA SER A 472 28.17 -0.20 22.16
C SER A 472 26.76 0.25 21.80
N THR A 473 26.39 0.12 20.52
CA THR A 473 25.06 0.48 20.00
C THR A 473 24.67 -0.41 18.83
N GLN A 474 23.37 -0.63 18.65
CA GLN A 474 22.78 -1.27 17.48
C GLN A 474 22.64 -0.31 16.27
N HIS A 475 22.78 1.01 16.51
CA HIS A 475 22.59 2.05 15.48
C HIS A 475 23.94 2.55 14.93
N LEU A 476 24.56 1.73 14.08
CA LEU A 476 25.83 2.03 13.38
C LEU A 476 25.67 3.10 12.29
N GLY A 477 26.77 3.61 11.73
CA GLY A 477 26.74 4.61 10.63
C GLY A 477 26.80 6.08 11.07
N GLY A 478 27.16 6.33 12.33
CA GLY A 478 27.16 7.67 12.93
C GLY A 478 28.46 8.48 12.77
N VAL A 479 28.54 9.53 13.57
CA VAL A 479 29.66 10.48 13.66
C VAL A 479 30.18 10.48 15.09
N PHE A 480 31.49 10.27 15.25
CA PHE A 480 32.18 10.53 16.51
C PHE A 480 32.76 11.94 16.49
N THR A 481 32.64 12.64 17.60
CA THR A 481 33.25 13.94 17.85
C THR A 481 34.24 13.80 19.00
N LEU A 482 35.51 14.09 18.76
CA LEU A 482 36.53 14.25 19.79
C LEU A 482 36.57 15.72 20.22
N ASN A 483 36.33 15.95 21.50
CA ASN A 483 36.31 17.29 22.08
C ASN A 483 37.42 17.42 23.13
N LYS A 484 38.09 18.57 23.13
CA LYS A 484 38.98 18.97 24.23
C LYS A 484 38.18 19.73 25.30
N VAL A 485 38.35 19.38 26.57
CA VAL A 485 37.63 20.02 27.69
C VAL A 485 37.95 21.52 27.79
N SER A 486 39.21 21.89 27.57
CA SER A 486 39.69 23.27 27.60
C SER A 486 40.38 23.63 26.28
N GLY A 487 39.67 24.37 25.42
CA GLY A 487 40.17 24.82 24.12
C GLY A 487 39.09 24.77 23.03
N SER A 488 39.52 24.93 21.78
CA SER A 488 38.65 24.94 20.59
C SER A 488 38.77 23.68 19.72
N LEU A 489 39.59 22.69 20.11
CA LEU A 489 39.76 21.49 19.30
C LEU A 489 38.49 20.62 19.34
N ILE A 490 37.83 20.56 18.18
CA ILE A 490 36.68 19.70 17.89
C ILE A 490 37.00 18.98 16.58
N GLU A 491 37.29 17.69 16.65
CA GLU A 491 37.46 16.85 15.45
C GLU A 491 36.27 15.92 15.30
N THR A 492 35.75 15.78 14.08
CA THR A 492 34.64 14.87 13.78
C THR A 492 35.06 13.84 12.74
N LYS A 493 34.63 12.59 12.92
CA LYS A 493 34.80 11.52 11.93
C LYS A 493 33.53 10.69 11.82
N ARG A 494 33.04 10.53 10.59
CA ARG A 494 31.95 9.61 10.25
C ARG A 494 32.50 8.20 10.06
N THR A 495 31.77 7.21 10.53
CA THR A 495 32.17 5.80 10.42
C THR A 495 30.96 4.89 10.27
N SER A 496 31.10 3.81 9.51
CA SER A 496 30.09 2.75 9.39
C SER A 496 30.23 1.70 10.51
N VAL A 497 31.34 1.70 11.24
CA VAL A 497 31.60 0.77 12.35
C VAL A 497 31.45 1.47 13.71
N ASN A 498 31.52 0.70 14.80
CA ASN A 498 31.29 1.19 16.15
C ASN A 498 32.50 1.86 16.83
N SER A 499 33.57 2.13 16.08
CA SER A 499 34.77 2.79 16.60
C SER A 499 35.46 3.66 15.55
N VAL A 500 36.26 4.62 16.02
CA VAL A 500 37.12 5.44 15.18
C VAL A 500 38.38 5.87 15.95
N THR A 501 39.48 6.04 15.21
CA THR A 501 40.73 6.58 15.77
C THR A 501 41.00 7.97 15.23
N PHE A 502 41.16 8.93 16.13
CA PHE A 502 41.69 10.26 15.89
C PHE A 502 43.21 10.22 16.04
N THR A 503 43.94 10.97 15.20
CA THR A 503 45.40 10.93 15.20
C THR A 503 45.92 12.35 15.15
N ILE A 504 46.68 12.72 16.17
CA ILE A 504 47.49 13.93 16.18
C ILE A 504 48.89 13.48 15.73
N PRO A 505 49.32 13.77 14.49
CA PRO A 505 50.55 13.23 13.94
C PRO A 505 51.81 13.86 14.56
N GLN A 506 51.71 15.09 15.06
CA GLN A 506 52.81 15.85 15.68
C GLN A 506 52.26 16.60 16.90
N ALA A 507 52.36 15.99 18.08
CA ALA A 507 51.86 16.63 19.31
C ALA A 507 52.78 17.76 19.80
N ASP A 508 52.18 18.86 20.22
CA ASP A 508 52.86 20.01 20.86
C ASP A 508 52.10 20.41 22.14
N LEU A 509 52.58 21.44 22.85
CA LEU A 509 51.97 21.91 24.10
C LEU A 509 50.50 22.36 23.94
N SER A 510 50.06 22.75 22.74
CA SER A 510 48.65 23.11 22.50
C SER A 510 47.71 21.90 22.57
N HIS A 511 48.25 20.68 22.40
CA HIS A 511 47.51 19.43 22.50
C HIS A 511 47.45 18.88 23.93
N GLU A 512 48.12 19.51 24.91
CA GLU A 512 48.03 19.10 26.31
C GLU A 512 46.63 19.40 26.90
N GLY A 513 46.06 18.44 27.62
CA GLY A 513 44.76 18.59 28.27
C GLY A 513 43.91 17.32 28.28
N SER A 514 42.65 17.46 28.67
CA SER A 514 41.69 16.36 28.76
C SER A 514 40.76 16.31 27.55
N TYR A 515 40.52 15.12 27.03
CA TYR A 515 39.70 14.85 25.85
C TYR A 515 38.56 13.89 26.18
N TYR A 516 37.41 14.08 25.55
CA TYR A 516 36.27 13.17 25.61
C TYR A 516 35.64 13.00 24.22
N CYS A 517 34.86 11.94 24.07
CA CYS A 517 34.15 11.61 22.85
C CYS A 517 32.65 11.66 23.04
N GLN A 518 31.97 11.99 21.94
CA GLN A 518 30.52 11.94 21.82
C GLN A 518 30.16 11.30 20.47
N TYR A 519 29.08 10.52 20.44
CA TYR A 519 28.60 9.84 19.25
C TYR A 519 27.23 10.39 18.83
N GLN A 520 27.03 10.57 17.53
CA GLN A 520 25.76 10.98 16.96
C GLN A 520 25.35 10.05 15.82
N THR A 521 24.07 9.69 15.75
CA THR A 521 23.53 8.88 14.65
C THR A 521 22.13 9.35 14.26
N THR A 522 21.72 9.08 13.03
CA THR A 522 20.41 9.49 12.52
C THR A 522 19.55 8.26 12.30
N VAL A 523 18.36 8.22 12.91
CA VAL A 523 17.37 7.14 12.80
C VAL A 523 16.03 7.76 12.43
N SER A 524 15.35 7.24 11.40
CA SER A 524 14.07 7.77 10.90
C SER A 524 14.06 9.30 10.75
N SER A 525 15.12 9.86 10.15
CA SER A 525 15.31 11.30 9.90
C SER A 525 15.52 12.19 11.14
N ARG A 526 15.64 11.62 12.34
CA ARG A 526 15.98 12.34 13.57
C ARG A 526 17.41 12.02 14.03
N THR A 527 18.16 13.03 14.46
CA THR A 527 19.54 12.86 14.96
C THR A 527 19.53 12.68 16.47
N PHE A 528 20.21 11.63 16.93
CA PHE A 528 20.37 11.26 18.33
C PHE A 528 21.81 11.43 18.75
N THR A 529 22.02 11.94 19.97
CA THR A 529 23.34 12.23 20.52
C THR A 529 23.54 11.42 21.80
N SER A 530 24.66 10.71 21.90
CA SER A 530 25.04 9.99 23.11
C SER A 530 25.41 10.95 24.25
N PRO A 531 25.38 10.49 25.50
CA PRO A 531 26.12 11.16 26.57
C PRO A 531 27.62 11.24 26.25
N GLN A 532 28.34 12.09 26.98
CA GLN A 532 29.79 12.21 26.86
C GLN A 532 30.48 10.96 27.43
N SER A 533 31.63 10.58 26.84
CA SER A 533 32.50 9.52 27.38
C SER A 533 33.18 9.96 28.68
N ASN A 534 33.90 9.03 29.31
CA ASN A 534 34.98 9.38 30.24
C ASN A 534 36.03 10.26 29.55
N THR A 535 36.89 10.92 30.33
CA THR A 535 38.00 11.72 29.78
C THR A 535 39.31 10.93 29.74
N VAL A 536 40.19 11.30 28.80
CA VAL A 536 41.61 10.90 28.79
C VAL A 536 42.48 12.15 28.78
N SER A 537 43.49 12.20 29.65
CA SER A 537 44.41 13.33 29.73
C SER A 537 45.71 13.03 29.02
N ILE A 538 46.14 13.97 28.18
CA ILE A 538 47.39 13.93 27.43
C ILE A 538 48.33 14.99 28.01
N SER A 539 49.53 14.58 28.38
CA SER A 539 50.64 15.46 28.77
C SER A 539 51.75 15.41 27.72
N VAL A 540 52.33 16.57 27.41
CA VAL A 540 53.40 16.68 26.42
C VAL A 540 54.71 17.02 27.11
N VAL A 541 55.69 16.12 27.00
CA VAL A 541 57.00 16.26 27.62
C VAL A 541 58.01 16.78 26.61
N VAL A 542 58.78 17.80 26.99
CA VAL A 542 59.86 18.35 26.17
C VAL A 542 61.20 17.87 26.72
N ASN A 543 61.89 17.00 25.97
CA ASN A 543 63.19 16.45 26.36
C ASN A 543 64.34 17.39 25.95
N LEU A 544 64.60 18.40 26.78
CA LEU A 544 65.66 19.36 26.51
C LEU A 544 67.04 18.76 26.79
N HIS A 545 67.85 18.64 25.74
CA HIS A 545 69.26 18.25 25.86
C HIS A 545 70.11 19.44 26.32
N ARG A 546 71.21 19.16 27.04
CA ARG A 546 72.18 20.20 27.44
C ARG A 546 72.68 20.94 26.19
N PRO A 547 72.54 22.29 26.11
CA PRO A 547 73.04 23.06 24.98
C PRO A 547 74.55 22.94 24.82
N ARG A 548 75.01 22.94 23.56
CA ARG A 548 76.43 23.07 23.23
C ARG A 548 76.78 24.56 23.16
N ILE A 549 77.85 24.92 23.86
CA ILE A 549 78.43 26.26 23.81
C ILE A 549 79.64 26.19 22.89
N ASN A 550 79.68 27.05 21.88
CA ASN A 550 80.83 27.20 21.01
C ASN A 550 81.34 28.64 21.05
N CYS A 551 82.65 28.80 21.23
CA CYS A 551 83.31 30.11 21.26
C CYS A 551 84.15 30.25 20.00
N THR A 552 84.00 31.37 19.30
CA THR A 552 84.80 31.70 18.11
C THR A 552 85.40 33.09 18.26
N ALA A 553 86.62 33.29 17.79
CA ALA A 553 87.27 34.59 17.71
C ALA A 553 87.80 34.76 16.28
N ALA A 554 87.41 35.83 15.59
CA ALA A 554 87.74 36.03 14.18
C ALA A 554 89.24 36.27 13.94
N ASP A 555 89.94 36.79 14.96
CA ASP A 555 91.31 37.31 14.83
C ASP A 555 92.38 36.41 15.48
N GLY A 556 92.09 35.11 15.68
CA GLY A 556 93.05 34.15 16.25
C GLY A 556 93.33 34.29 17.75
N GLY A 557 92.64 35.19 18.46
CA GLY A 557 92.81 35.44 19.89
C GLY A 557 92.23 34.38 20.85
N LEU A 558 91.85 33.20 20.35
CA LEU A 558 91.28 32.10 21.14
C LEU A 558 92.33 31.03 21.41
N SER A 559 92.64 30.81 22.68
CA SER A 559 93.52 29.72 23.15
C SER A 559 92.76 28.76 24.07
N TRP A 560 93.28 27.55 24.25
CA TRP A 560 92.69 26.55 25.16
C TRP A 560 93.58 26.37 26.39
N GLY A 561 93.11 26.88 27.52
CA GLY A 561 93.76 26.71 28.82
C GLY A 561 93.25 25.47 29.56
N PRO A 562 93.88 25.10 30.68
CA PRO A 562 93.52 23.92 31.48
C PRO A 562 92.11 23.97 32.10
N GLN A 563 91.43 25.13 32.07
CA GLN A 563 90.08 25.32 32.58
C GLN A 563 89.03 25.64 31.49
N GLY A 564 89.42 25.71 30.21
CA GLY A 564 88.51 26.00 29.10
C GLY A 564 89.08 26.98 28.06
N PRO A 565 88.22 27.52 27.17
CA PRO A 565 88.62 28.50 26.17
C PRO A 565 88.97 29.85 26.82
N GLU A 566 90.12 30.41 26.45
CA GLU A 566 90.65 31.69 26.92
C GLU A 566 90.72 32.68 25.76
N ILE A 567 90.34 33.94 26.00
CA ILE A 567 90.41 35.01 24.99
C ILE A 567 91.51 35.99 25.37
N THR A 568 92.42 36.23 24.44
CA THR A 568 93.48 37.22 24.59
C THR A 568 92.89 38.62 24.62
N LYS A 569 93.27 39.40 25.64
CA LYS A 569 92.76 40.75 25.88
C LYS A 569 92.84 41.61 24.61
N GLY A 570 91.73 42.26 24.27
CA GLY A 570 91.62 43.15 23.09
C GLY A 570 91.06 42.50 21.82
N HIS A 571 90.83 41.18 21.82
CA HIS A 571 90.25 40.47 20.68
C HIS A 571 88.73 40.31 20.83
N ASN A 572 88.01 40.41 19.71
CA ASN A 572 86.59 40.13 19.66
C ASN A 572 86.32 38.62 19.63
N PHE A 573 85.29 38.20 20.36
CA PHE A 573 84.82 36.83 20.35
C PHE A 573 83.29 36.78 20.24
N SER A 574 82.78 35.63 19.82
CA SER A 574 81.35 35.33 19.72
C SER A 574 81.07 34.03 20.45
N ILE A 575 80.06 34.03 21.32
CA ILE A 575 79.54 32.82 21.97
C ILE A 575 78.26 32.42 21.25
N ALA A 576 78.23 31.19 20.77
CA ALA A 576 77.05 30.58 20.18
C ALA A 576 76.53 29.47 21.10
N CYS A 577 75.22 29.50 21.38
CA CYS A 577 74.51 28.37 21.96
C CYS A 577 73.74 27.66 20.85
N SER A 578 73.84 26.33 20.84
CA SER A 578 73.12 25.48 19.90
C SER A 578 72.58 24.24 20.59
N THR A 579 71.48 23.72 20.06
CA THR A 579 70.93 22.41 20.44
C THR A 579 70.68 21.59 19.19
N GLN A 580 70.44 20.29 19.36
CA GLN A 580 69.96 19.47 18.25
C GLN A 580 68.65 20.05 17.66
N PRO A 581 68.39 19.82 16.36
CA PRO A 581 67.35 20.51 15.60
C PRO A 581 65.89 20.15 15.93
N GLN A 582 65.58 19.78 17.16
CA GLN A 582 64.28 19.21 17.53
C GLN A 582 63.28 20.23 18.09
N TYR A 583 63.71 21.42 18.51
CA TYR A 583 62.86 22.38 19.22
C TYR A 583 62.99 23.80 18.64
N PRO A 584 62.17 24.19 17.65
CA PRO A 584 62.08 25.58 17.20
C PRO A 584 61.38 26.45 18.26
N GLY A 585 61.81 27.71 18.41
CA GLY A 585 61.09 28.70 19.22
C GLY A 585 61.41 28.74 20.73
N GLY A 586 62.35 27.92 21.22
CA GLY A 586 62.83 28.00 22.61
C GLY A 586 63.62 29.29 22.92
N VAL A 587 63.97 29.47 24.19
CA VAL A 587 64.78 30.62 24.67
C VAL A 587 66.09 30.11 25.29
N PHE A 588 67.23 30.59 24.77
CA PHE A 588 68.52 30.35 25.39
C PHE A 588 68.81 31.41 26.44
N HIS A 589 69.24 30.96 27.62
CA HIS A 589 69.81 31.79 28.67
C HIS A 589 71.31 31.50 28.78
N LEU A 590 72.12 32.53 28.55
CA LEU A 590 73.57 32.51 28.73
C LEU A 590 73.94 33.23 30.03
N SER A 591 74.57 32.53 30.97
CA SER A 591 75.03 33.08 32.25
C SER A 591 76.55 33.05 32.33
N PHE A 592 77.18 34.13 32.82
CA PHE A 592 78.63 34.22 32.99
C PHE A 592 79.02 34.01 34.46
N SER A 593 79.79 32.96 34.78
CA SER A 593 80.26 32.68 36.13
C SER A 593 81.12 33.84 36.67
N GLY A 594 80.94 34.19 37.94
CA GLY A 594 81.67 35.32 38.55
C GLY A 594 81.09 36.70 38.21
N SER A 595 79.94 36.76 37.52
CA SER A 595 79.17 37.99 37.32
C SER A 595 77.66 37.70 37.42
N ASN A 596 76.85 38.69 37.81
CA ASN A 596 75.38 38.56 37.80
C ASN A 596 74.76 38.83 36.41
N ARG A 597 75.55 38.70 35.32
CA ARG A 597 75.07 38.97 33.97
C ARG A 597 74.48 37.71 33.34
N THR A 598 73.22 37.83 32.91
CA THR A 598 72.50 36.82 32.14
C THR A 598 71.98 37.46 30.87
N MET A 599 72.18 36.82 29.72
CA MET A 599 71.62 37.24 28.44
C MET A 599 70.60 36.21 27.98
N SER A 600 69.44 36.67 27.52
CA SER A 600 68.36 35.82 27.04
C SER A 600 68.10 36.13 25.57
N HIS A 601 68.04 35.11 24.73
CA HIS A 601 67.76 35.29 23.31
C HIS A 601 66.74 34.25 22.84
N ARG A 602 65.68 34.74 22.20
CA ARG A 602 64.64 33.91 21.56
C ARG A 602 65.20 33.36 20.26
N THR A 603 65.02 32.07 20.02
CA THR A 603 65.53 31.42 18.81
C THR A 603 64.47 31.46 17.70
N MET A 604 64.85 31.87 16.48
CA MET A 604 64.05 31.62 15.26
C MET A 604 64.52 30.35 14.51
N SER A 605 65.67 29.79 14.90
CA SER A 605 66.30 28.57 14.36
C SER A 605 67.15 27.90 15.45
N HIS A 606 67.74 26.72 15.21
CA HIS A 606 68.49 25.93 16.21
C HIS A 606 69.82 26.54 16.72
N HIS A 607 70.08 27.81 16.40
CA HIS A 607 71.33 28.50 16.66
C HIS A 607 71.06 29.94 17.11
N VAL A 608 71.76 30.38 18.16
CA VAL A 608 71.77 31.78 18.58
C VAL A 608 73.18 32.22 18.93
N SER A 609 73.60 33.32 18.32
CA SER A 609 74.86 34.02 18.59
C SER A 609 74.60 35.22 19.49
N ALA A 610 75.29 35.34 20.64
CA ALA A 610 75.15 36.48 21.54
C ALA A 610 76.46 37.32 21.60
N CYS A 611 76.34 38.58 21.16
CA CYS A 611 77.20 39.77 21.34
C CYS A 611 78.70 39.76 20.94
N HIS A 612 79.08 40.85 20.26
CA HIS A 612 80.43 41.42 20.13
C HIS A 612 80.64 42.48 21.22
N GLN A 613 81.37 42.21 22.32
CA GLN A 613 81.94 43.26 23.17
C GLN A 613 83.19 42.80 23.95
N PRO A 614 84.16 43.70 24.22
CA PRO A 614 85.38 43.38 24.96
C PRO A 614 85.08 43.30 26.47
N LEU A 615 84.80 42.10 26.97
CA LEU A 615 84.64 41.84 28.40
C LEU A 615 85.92 41.25 29.00
N ARG A 616 86.24 41.67 30.24
CA ARG A 616 87.29 41.07 31.09
C ARG A 616 86.75 39.74 31.67
N PHE A 617 87.68 38.82 31.98
CA PHE A 617 87.57 37.57 32.76
C PHE A 617 87.56 36.24 31.99
N LEU A 618 88.10 35.21 32.66
CA LEU A 618 87.93 33.78 32.37
C LEU A 618 86.44 33.50 32.16
N LEU A 619 86.08 33.10 30.94
CA LEU A 619 84.70 32.85 30.57
C LEU A 619 84.31 31.42 30.96
N PHE A 620 83.83 31.19 32.20
CA PHE A 620 82.90 30.07 32.37
C PHE A 620 81.50 30.57 32.06
N SER A 621 81.02 30.20 30.89
CA SER A 621 79.64 30.45 30.49
C SER A 621 78.83 29.17 30.65
N SER A 622 77.60 29.30 31.15
CA SER A 622 76.63 28.21 31.20
C SER A 622 75.44 28.60 30.33
N CYS A 623 74.97 27.66 29.51
CA CYS A 623 73.85 27.88 28.61
C CYS A 623 72.73 26.91 28.93
N ARG A 624 71.51 27.43 29.11
CA ARG A 624 70.29 26.64 29.37
C ARG A 624 69.24 26.97 28.32
N LEU A 625 68.59 25.95 27.77
CA LEU A 625 67.44 26.11 26.88
C LEU A 625 66.16 25.96 27.71
N PHE A 626 65.18 26.83 27.47
CA PHE A 626 63.83 26.72 27.98
C PHE A 626 62.85 26.54 26.82
N PRO A 627 61.76 25.78 27.00
CA PRO A 627 60.75 25.60 25.95
C PRO A 627 60.00 26.92 25.70
N PRO A 628 59.36 27.09 24.53
CA PRO A 628 58.43 28.20 24.31
C PRO A 628 57.32 28.15 25.39
N GLY A 629 57.08 29.31 26.01
CA GLY A 629 56.21 29.46 27.18
C GLY A 629 54.75 29.16 26.93
#